data_AF-A0A1Z9DCZ9-F1
#
_entry.id   AF-A0A1Z9DCZ9-F1
#
_cell.length_a   1.000
_cell.length_b   1.000
_cell.length_c   1.000
_cell.angle_alpha   90.00
_cell.angle_beta   90.00
_cell.angle_gamma   90.00
#
_symmetry.space_group_name_H-M   'P 1'
#
loop_
_entity.id
_entity.type
_entity.pdbx_description
1 polymer ?
#
loop_
_entity_poly.entity_id
_entity_poly.type
_entity_poly.pdbx_seq_one_letter_code
_entity_poly.pdbx_strand_id
1 'polypeptide(L)'
;MSKFIYTYIILFTFFCSSQEKINLDWINTGSNMTIAILNVPEDTISLGDTIAVFYNNDNVMKCGGYVIWDNNRVALSVWGNDSTTDEKDGFYFNEEIIFFHIKNGIKNILNAKFMTGNNLFSNNGISVVEKLY
;
A
#
# COMPACT_ATOMS: atom_id res chain seq x y z
N MET A 1 39.60 -51.78 -23.67
CA MET A 1 39.66 -50.36 -24.10
C MET A 1 38.51 -49.60 -23.44
N SER A 2 38.90 -48.59 -22.65
CA SER A 2 38.15 -47.46 -22.05
C SER A 2 36.62 -47.55 -21.87
N LYS A 3 36.16 -47.56 -20.60
CA LYS A 3 34.81 -47.14 -20.22
C LYS A 3 34.81 -45.61 -20.03
N PHE A 4 34.10 -44.88 -20.89
CA PHE A 4 33.90 -43.45 -20.75
C PHE A 4 32.89 -43.16 -19.62
N ILE A 5 33.32 -42.46 -18.57
CA ILE A 5 32.47 -41.92 -17.52
C ILE A 5 32.07 -40.50 -17.96
N TYR A 6 30.78 -40.28 -18.19
CA TYR A 6 30.22 -38.95 -18.42
C TYR A 6 29.88 -38.32 -17.07
N THR A 7 30.70 -37.40 -16.60
CA THR A 7 30.39 -36.56 -15.43
C THR A 7 29.41 -35.47 -15.86
N TYR A 8 28.16 -35.55 -15.40
CA TYR A 8 27.19 -34.46 -15.54
C TYR A 8 27.52 -33.35 -14.52
N ILE A 9 28.00 -32.21 -15.01
CA ILE A 9 28.05 -30.97 -14.23
C ILE A 9 26.65 -30.34 -14.31
N ILE A 10 25.89 -30.42 -13.22
CA ILE A 10 24.64 -29.67 -13.07
C ILE A 10 25.04 -28.24 -12.67
N LEU A 11 24.96 -27.32 -13.62
CA LEU A 11 25.11 -25.89 -13.36
C LEU A 11 23.82 -25.42 -12.66
N PHE A 12 23.85 -25.35 -11.34
CA PHE A 12 22.72 -24.85 -10.55
C PHE A 12 22.65 -23.32 -10.71
N THR A 13 21.88 -22.85 -11.69
CA THR A 13 21.61 -21.43 -11.85
C THR A 13 20.75 -20.97 -10.68
N PHE A 14 21.39 -20.28 -9.73
CA PHE A 14 20.71 -19.53 -8.68
C PHE A 14 19.92 -18.40 -9.35
N PHE A 15 18.61 -18.59 -9.53
CA PHE A 15 17.71 -17.48 -9.80
C PHE A 15 17.55 -16.70 -8.50
N CYS A 16 18.35 -15.63 -8.35
CA CYS A 16 18.11 -14.63 -7.33
C CYS A 16 16.92 -13.78 -7.81
N SER A 17 15.73 -14.02 -7.28
CA SER A 17 14.61 -13.11 -7.48
C SER A 17 14.89 -11.83 -6.70
N SER A 18 15.25 -10.73 -7.38
CA SER A 18 15.21 -9.42 -6.75
C SER A 18 13.75 -9.02 -6.59
N GLN A 19 13.26 -8.94 -5.36
CA GLN A 19 11.94 -8.38 -5.08
C GLN A 19 12.01 -6.87 -5.30
N GLU A 20 11.13 -6.36 -6.17
CA GLU A 20 11.01 -4.92 -6.38
C GLU A 20 10.53 -4.26 -5.09
N LYS A 21 11.25 -3.22 -4.64
CA LYS A 21 10.90 -2.49 -3.42
C LYS A 21 9.60 -1.74 -3.66
N ILE A 22 8.62 -1.92 -2.77
CA ILE A 22 7.36 -1.17 -2.83
C ILE A 22 7.67 0.33 -2.65
N ASN A 23 7.27 1.14 -3.63
CA ASN A 23 7.38 2.59 -3.54
C ASN A 23 6.27 3.15 -2.63
N LEU A 24 6.67 3.83 -1.56
CA LEU A 24 5.78 4.48 -0.58
C LEU A 24 5.90 6.00 -0.57
N ASP A 25 6.60 6.56 -1.55
CA ASP A 25 6.75 8.00 -1.68
C ASP A 25 5.38 8.62 -2.00
N TRP A 26 5.06 9.66 -1.24
CA TRP A 26 3.87 10.49 -1.39
C TRP A 26 4.28 11.96 -1.32
N ILE A 27 3.47 12.85 -1.88
CA ILE A 27 3.73 14.29 -1.92
C ILE A 27 2.68 15.02 -1.08
N ASN A 28 3.11 16.00 -0.29
CA ASN A 28 2.20 16.93 0.35
C ASN A 28 1.77 17.98 -0.68
N THR A 29 0.56 17.84 -1.21
CA THR A 29 -0.05 18.73 -2.20
C THR A 29 -0.83 19.88 -1.58
N GLY A 30 -0.91 19.95 -0.25
CA GLY A 30 -1.79 20.89 0.47
C GLY A 30 -3.28 20.51 0.43
N SER A 31 -3.66 19.44 -0.26
CA SER A 31 -5.02 18.88 -0.32
C SER A 31 -5.00 17.49 0.32
N ASN A 32 -5.78 17.26 1.37
CA ASN A 32 -5.78 15.96 2.05
C ASN A 32 -7.13 15.56 2.64
N MET A 33 -7.25 14.27 2.92
CA MET A 33 -8.32 13.64 3.67
C MET A 33 -7.71 12.92 4.88
N THR A 34 -8.46 12.79 5.97
CA THR A 34 -8.06 11.98 7.14
C THR A 34 -8.91 10.73 7.23
N ILE A 35 -8.27 9.57 7.43
CA ILE A 35 -8.95 8.31 7.73
C ILE A 35 -8.51 7.83 9.11
N ALA A 36 -9.46 7.74 10.04
CA ALA A 36 -9.24 7.08 11.32
C ALA A 36 -9.45 5.56 11.16
N ILE A 37 -8.49 4.75 11.56
CA ILE A 37 -8.56 3.29 11.52
C ILE A 37 -8.64 2.80 12.96
N LEU A 38 -9.78 2.18 13.31
CA LEU A 38 -10.05 1.77 14.69
C LEU A 38 -9.57 0.34 15.00
N ASN A 39 -9.67 -0.56 14.03
CA ASN A 39 -9.31 -1.98 14.21
C ASN A 39 -8.72 -2.58 12.93
N VAL A 40 -7.91 -3.61 13.09
CA VAL A 40 -7.26 -4.40 12.03
C VAL A 40 -7.46 -5.90 12.30
N PRO A 41 -7.20 -6.81 11.35
CA PRO A 41 -7.17 -8.24 11.65
C PRO A 41 -5.88 -8.55 12.43
N GLU A 42 -6.00 -8.71 13.75
CA GLU A 42 -4.86 -8.87 14.69
C GLU A 42 -3.98 -10.10 14.43
N ASP A 43 -4.52 -11.11 13.76
CA ASP A 43 -3.77 -12.30 13.31
C ASP A 43 -2.87 -12.03 12.11
N THR A 44 -3.12 -10.94 11.39
CA THR A 44 -2.44 -10.60 10.12
C THR A 44 -1.60 -9.33 10.24
N ILE A 45 -2.13 -8.27 10.86
CA ILE A 45 -1.48 -6.96 11.03
C ILE A 45 -1.00 -6.84 12.48
N SER A 46 0.31 -6.64 12.65
CA SER A 46 0.95 -6.51 13.96
C SER A 46 1.52 -5.10 14.17
N LEU A 47 1.88 -4.78 15.41
CA LEU A 47 2.66 -3.58 15.76
C LEU A 47 3.85 -3.41 14.81
N GLY A 48 3.98 -2.23 14.22
CA GLY A 48 5.07 -1.90 13.31
C GLY A 48 4.80 -2.24 11.84
N ASP A 49 3.72 -2.95 11.53
CA ASP A 49 3.32 -3.18 10.13
C ASP A 49 2.78 -1.88 9.51
N THR A 50 2.94 -1.75 8.19
CA THR A 50 2.50 -0.56 7.46
C THR A 50 1.11 -0.77 6.88
N ILE A 51 0.24 0.23 7.06
CA ILE A 51 -1.03 0.36 6.34
C ILE A 51 -0.89 1.55 5.40
N ALA A 52 -1.08 1.31 4.11
CA ALA A 52 -0.92 2.33 3.08
C ALA A 52 -2.16 2.39 2.19
N VAL A 53 -2.41 3.55 1.61
CA VAL A 53 -3.45 3.76 0.61
C VAL A 53 -2.85 4.10 -0.73
N PHE A 54 -3.47 3.60 -1.79
CA PHE A 54 -2.99 3.77 -3.14
C PHE A 54 -4.10 4.27 -4.06
N TYR A 55 -3.69 5.08 -5.04
CA TYR A 55 -4.52 5.52 -6.17
C TYR A 55 -3.96 4.98 -7.48
N ASN A 56 -4.81 4.93 -8.51
CA ASN A 56 -4.37 4.49 -9.83
C ASN A 56 -3.86 5.69 -10.64
N ASN A 57 -2.63 5.61 -11.13
CA ASN A 57 -2.07 6.57 -12.08
C ASN A 57 -1.61 5.81 -13.32
N ASP A 58 -2.40 5.85 -14.39
CA ASP A 58 -2.12 5.16 -15.66
C ASP A 58 -1.78 3.67 -15.53
N ASN A 59 -2.60 2.93 -14.76
CA ASN A 59 -2.44 1.51 -14.43
C ASN A 59 -1.26 1.20 -13.49
N VAL A 60 -0.62 2.23 -12.93
CA VAL A 60 0.39 2.10 -11.89
C VAL A 60 -0.21 2.56 -10.56
N MET A 61 -0.20 1.67 -9.57
CA MET A 61 -0.62 2.00 -8.22
C MET A 61 0.44 2.85 -7.53
N LYS A 62 0.10 4.10 -7.21
CA LYS A 62 0.97 5.03 -6.48
C LYS A 62 0.48 5.22 -5.05
N CYS A 63 1.43 5.36 -4.11
CA CYS A 63 1.13 5.60 -2.70
C CYS A 63 0.56 7.02 -2.54
N GLY A 64 -0.57 7.16 -1.86
CA GLY A 64 -1.13 8.45 -1.50
C GLY A 64 -1.13 8.71 0.01
N GLY A 65 -0.43 7.88 0.79
CA GLY A 65 -0.29 8.02 2.23
C GLY A 65 -0.12 6.67 2.93
N TYR A 66 0.58 6.67 4.07
CA TYR A 66 0.71 5.48 4.91
C TYR A 66 0.81 5.84 6.39
N VAL A 67 0.58 4.84 7.23
CA VAL A 67 0.78 4.93 8.68
C VAL A 67 1.35 3.61 9.19
N ILE A 68 2.11 3.68 10.27
CA ILE A 68 2.59 2.50 10.99
C ILE A 68 1.56 2.13 12.04
N TRP A 69 1.11 0.89 12.03
CA TRP A 69 0.17 0.39 13.02
C TRP A 69 0.82 0.33 14.40
N ASP A 70 0.18 0.92 15.41
CA ASP A 70 0.70 1.09 16.77
C ASP A 70 0.02 0.19 17.81
N ASN A 71 -0.72 -0.83 17.36
CA ASN A 71 -1.62 -1.66 18.19
C ASN A 71 -2.75 -0.87 18.87
N ASN A 72 -3.07 0.33 18.40
CA ASN A 72 -4.17 1.11 18.92
C ASN A 72 -5.06 1.65 17.78
N ARG A 73 -5.17 2.97 17.62
CA ARG A 73 -5.99 3.64 16.62
C ARG A 73 -5.11 4.65 15.94
N VAL A 74 -5.08 4.62 14.63
CA VAL A 74 -4.22 5.49 13.83
C VAL A 74 -5.04 6.44 12.99
N ALA A 75 -4.50 7.64 12.77
CA ALA A 75 -5.03 8.58 11.79
C ALA A 75 -4.08 8.58 10.58
N LEU A 76 -4.61 8.18 9.43
CA LEU A 76 -3.93 8.14 8.16
C LEU A 76 -4.27 9.41 7.37
N SER A 77 -3.25 10.18 6.97
CA SER A 77 -3.42 11.23 5.97
C SER A 77 -3.40 10.63 4.57
N VAL A 78 -4.36 11.06 3.75
CA VAL A 78 -4.52 10.67 2.35
C VAL A 78 -4.37 11.92 1.49
N TRP A 79 -3.44 11.92 0.55
CA TRP A 79 -3.06 13.11 -0.22
C TRP A 79 -3.81 13.20 -1.55
N GLY A 80 -4.53 14.31 -1.75
CA GLY A 80 -5.21 14.62 -3.01
C GLY A 80 -4.25 15.12 -4.07
N ASN A 81 -4.70 15.12 -5.31
CA ASN A 81 -3.95 15.68 -6.43
C ASN A 81 -3.82 17.21 -6.34
N ASP A 82 -2.64 17.76 -6.65
CA ASP A 82 -2.44 19.18 -6.92
C ASP A 82 -2.90 19.50 -8.35
N SER A 83 -3.96 20.28 -8.51
CA SER A 83 -4.46 20.66 -9.84
C SER A 83 -3.62 21.73 -10.54
N THR A 84 -2.58 22.24 -9.88
CA THR A 84 -1.64 23.22 -10.44
C THR A 84 -0.42 22.58 -11.09
N THR A 85 -0.24 21.27 -10.97
CA THR A 85 0.82 20.48 -11.63
C THR A 85 0.30 19.72 -12.85
N ASP A 86 1.18 19.46 -13.80
CA ASP A 86 0.84 18.67 -15.01
C ASP A 86 0.73 17.16 -14.73
N GLU A 87 1.34 16.67 -13.64
CA GLU A 87 1.35 15.26 -13.27
C GLU A 87 0.30 14.93 -12.20
N LYS A 88 -0.21 13.69 -12.25
CA LYS A 88 -1.06 13.16 -11.17
C LYS A 88 -0.24 12.73 -9.95
N ASP A 89 -0.32 13.49 -8.88
CA ASP A 89 0.50 13.36 -7.67
C ASP A 89 -0.31 13.00 -6.39
N GLY A 90 -1.61 12.76 -6.55
CA GLY A 90 -2.48 12.25 -5.48
C GLY A 90 -3.83 11.77 -5.98
N PHE A 91 -4.75 11.58 -5.05
CA PHE A 91 -6.13 11.16 -5.34
C PHE A 91 -6.93 12.29 -6.01
N TYR A 92 -7.67 11.98 -7.07
CA TYR A 92 -8.71 12.87 -7.57
C TYR A 92 -9.95 12.85 -6.68
N PHE A 93 -10.78 13.88 -6.79
CA PHE A 93 -12.07 13.91 -6.12
C PHE A 93 -12.93 12.70 -6.51
N ASN A 94 -13.55 12.05 -5.53
CA ASN A 94 -14.31 10.81 -5.67
C ASN A 94 -13.52 9.61 -6.22
N GLU A 95 -12.19 9.65 -6.23
CA GLU A 95 -11.39 8.48 -6.55
C GLU A 95 -11.41 7.47 -5.40
N GLU A 96 -11.46 6.19 -5.76
CA GLU A 96 -11.46 5.10 -4.78
C GLU A 96 -10.09 4.96 -4.09
N ILE A 97 -10.15 4.87 -2.77
CA ILE A 97 -9.03 4.66 -1.86
C ILE A 97 -8.86 3.16 -1.64
N ILE A 98 -7.74 2.61 -2.12
CA ILE A 98 -7.43 1.18 -1.99
C ILE A 98 -6.43 0.99 -0.85
N PHE A 99 -6.82 0.20 0.15
CA PHE A 99 -6.01 -0.08 1.33
C PHE A 99 -5.09 -1.28 1.10
N PHE A 100 -3.88 -1.20 1.63
CA PHE A 100 -2.90 -2.26 1.59
C PHE A 100 -2.21 -2.44 2.95
N HIS A 101 -2.05 -3.69 3.37
CA HIS A 101 -1.10 -4.12 4.39
C HIS A 101 0.25 -4.38 3.73
N ILE A 102 1.31 -3.81 4.27
CA ILE A 102 2.67 -4.01 3.79
C ILE A 102 3.55 -4.54 4.91
N LYS A 103 4.16 -5.71 4.64
CA LYS A 103 5.05 -6.41 5.57
C LYS A 103 6.15 -7.11 4.79
N ASN A 104 7.41 -6.89 5.17
CA ASN A 104 8.57 -7.54 4.55
C ASN A 104 8.60 -7.44 3.01
N GLY A 105 8.22 -6.29 2.45
CA GLY A 105 8.17 -6.06 1.00
C GLY A 105 7.01 -6.74 0.28
N ILE A 106 6.11 -7.41 1.00
CA ILE A 106 4.88 -8.00 0.46
C ILE A 106 3.74 -7.02 0.70
N LYS A 107 2.91 -6.82 -0.32
CA LYS A 107 1.74 -5.93 -0.32
C LYS A 107 0.47 -6.76 -0.49
N ASN A 108 -0.43 -6.72 0.50
CA ASN A 108 -1.71 -7.42 0.48
C ASN A 108 -2.87 -6.42 0.51
N ILE A 109 -3.87 -6.59 -0.35
CA ILE A 109 -5.05 -5.73 -0.36
C ILE A 109 -5.87 -5.93 0.91
N LEU A 110 -6.47 -4.85 1.42
CA LEU A 110 -7.40 -4.87 2.53
C LEU A 110 -8.73 -4.27 2.10
N ASN A 111 -9.81 -4.84 2.60
CA ASN A 111 -11.13 -4.22 2.56
C ASN A 111 -11.36 -3.42 3.84
N ALA A 112 -12.31 -2.48 3.78
CA ALA A 112 -12.63 -1.61 4.88
C ALA A 112 -14.13 -1.64 5.19
N LYS A 113 -14.47 -1.88 6.45
CA LYS A 113 -15.80 -1.63 6.98
C LYS A 113 -15.83 -0.21 7.56
N PHE A 114 -16.62 0.67 6.97
CA PHE A 114 -16.73 2.06 7.41
C PHE A 114 -17.79 2.20 8.51
N MET A 115 -17.43 2.94 9.57
CA MET A 115 -18.36 3.46 10.57
C MET A 115 -18.94 4.80 10.12
N THR A 116 -18.14 5.62 9.43
CA THR A 116 -18.52 6.94 8.92
C THR A 116 -17.74 7.22 7.64
N GLY A 117 -18.39 7.89 6.68
CA GLY A 117 -17.80 8.17 5.37
C GLY A 117 -17.75 6.93 4.48
N ASN A 118 -16.79 6.91 3.57
CA ASN A 118 -16.57 5.85 2.60
C ASN A 118 -15.09 5.83 2.17
N ASN A 119 -14.77 4.97 1.18
CA ASN A 119 -13.46 4.88 0.56
C ASN A 119 -13.30 5.81 -0.65
N LEU A 120 -14.03 6.92 -0.73
CA LEU A 120 -13.87 7.89 -1.81
C LEU A 120 -13.12 9.12 -1.30
N PHE A 121 -12.11 9.55 -2.04
CA PHE A 121 -11.35 10.73 -1.66
C PHE A 121 -12.19 12.01 -1.76
N SER A 122 -12.11 12.83 -0.72
CA SER A 122 -12.66 14.18 -0.70
C SER A 122 -11.71 15.11 0.06
N ASN A 123 -11.45 16.30 -0.50
CA ASN A 123 -10.57 17.26 0.16
C ASN A 123 -11.17 17.74 1.49
N ASN A 124 -10.33 17.77 2.53
CA ASN A 124 -10.70 17.96 3.93
C ASN A 124 -11.71 16.93 4.48
N GLY A 125 -11.87 15.80 3.78
CA GLY A 125 -12.77 14.74 4.17
C GLY A 125 -12.29 14.02 5.44
N ILE A 126 -13.24 13.43 6.16
CA ILE A 126 -12.98 12.53 7.29
C ILE A 126 -13.78 11.25 7.07
N SER A 127 -13.08 10.12 7.08
CA SER A 127 -13.70 8.79 7.16
C SER A 127 -13.22 8.08 8.42
N VAL A 128 -14.08 7.21 8.94
CA VAL A 128 -13.76 6.33 10.07
C VAL A 128 -13.97 4.89 9.62
N VAL A 129 -12.87 4.15 9.56
CA VAL A 129 -12.85 2.70 9.33
C VAL A 129 -13.04 2.01 10.68
N GLU A 130 -14.17 1.34 10.83
CA GLU A 130 -14.44 0.48 11.99
C GLU A 130 -13.42 -0.65 12.05
N LYS A 131 -13.18 -1.32 10.91
CA LYS A 131 -12.26 -2.45 10.81
C LYS A 131 -11.74 -2.67 9.38
N LEU A 132 -10.45 -2.95 9.25
CA LEU A 132 -9.84 -3.54 8.05
C LEU A 132 -9.91 -5.07 8.09
N TYR A 133 -10.00 -5.74 6.93
CA TYR A 133 -10.02 -7.21 6.82
C TYR A 133 -9.60 -7.72 5.44
#